data_AF-A0A1R1S3Y0-F1
#
_entry.id   AF-A0A1R1S3Y0-F1
#
_cell.length_a   1.000
_cell.length_b   1.000
_cell.length_c   1.000
_cell.angle_alpha   90.00
_cell.angle_beta   90.00
_cell.angle_gamma   90.00
#
_symmetry.space_group_name_H-M   'P 1'
#
loop_
_entity.id
_entity.type
_entity.pdbx_description
1 polymer ?
#
loop_
_entity_poly.entity_id
_entity_poly.type
_entity_poly.pdbx_seq_one_letter_code
_entity_poly.pdbx_strand_id
1 'polypeptide(L)'
;WCFYLAVPPGATAAALFAGSYTEAAVGGGTVTRTVTAAALMAAVTAANAAGLRVTGRLQLALSGLLLVLLLAAVALSLPQARTEHLEPFAPHGWAAIGPAAALLVWSFAGWEAITHLAAEFRDPSRDLPRAAAGAVVIVGVLYLSVAFAVVAVLGAGAAHADAPLGELMARGMGGNARLLAAAAALLLTFGTMNAYYAGAAKLGAALGRDGALPGWLGRGGSVGEVPRRSLAAVSALAFLSLLTVTAAHTDARPLVLLATGSFVTVYAIGVAAALRLLPRRGAIRAAALVALVAVAGLLLMSGRYLLWPLGVAAAALLYQRLRGRKRARPAPEAAATPLEAAETG
;
A
#
# COMPACT_ATOMS: atom_id res chain seq x y z
N TRP A 1 -13.41 -2.80 -2.34
CA TRP A 1 -13.45 -2.65 -0.87
C TRP A 1 -12.11 -3.00 -0.25
N CYS A 2 -11.57 -4.20 -0.48
CA CYS A 2 -10.25 -4.61 0.05
C CYS A 2 -9.15 -3.58 -0.23
N PHE A 3 -8.96 -3.13 -1.48
CA PHE A 3 -7.97 -2.10 -1.80
C PHE A 3 -8.19 -0.79 -1.00
N TYR A 4 -9.42 -0.26 -0.98
CA TYR A 4 -9.76 0.99 -0.28
C TYR A 4 -9.50 0.89 1.24
N LEU A 5 -9.82 -0.25 1.86
CA LEU A 5 -9.62 -0.48 3.30
C LEU A 5 -8.21 -0.95 3.65
N ALA A 6 -7.38 -1.29 2.67
CA ALA A 6 -5.96 -1.61 2.86
C ALA A 6 -5.10 -0.36 3.04
N VAL A 7 -5.51 0.77 2.44
CA VAL A 7 -4.72 2.01 2.45
C VAL A 7 -4.54 2.57 3.86
N PRO A 8 -5.56 2.66 4.74
CA PRO A 8 -5.38 3.16 6.09
C PRO A 8 -4.33 2.42 6.93
N PRO A 9 -4.40 1.07 7.13
CA PRO A 9 -3.37 0.37 7.89
C PRO A 9 -1.99 0.44 7.23
N GLY A 10 -1.93 0.37 5.89
CA GLY A 10 -0.69 0.52 5.14
C GLY A 10 -0.01 1.87 5.31
N ALA A 11 -0.81 2.95 5.28
CA ALA A 11 -0.34 4.30 5.51
C ALA A 11 0.18 4.51 6.93
N THR A 12 -0.53 3.97 7.93
CA THR A 12 -0.07 4.00 9.32
C THR A 12 1.26 3.25 9.47
N ALA A 13 1.41 2.07 8.85
CA ALA A 13 2.66 1.32 8.90
C ALA A 13 3.82 2.12 8.27
N ALA A 14 3.60 2.70 7.09
CA ALA A 14 4.59 3.55 6.42
C ALA A 14 5.00 4.77 7.28
N ALA A 15 4.02 5.44 7.90
CA ALA A 15 4.27 6.56 8.78
C ALA A 15 5.06 6.15 10.04
N LEU A 16 4.76 4.99 10.63
CA LEU A 16 5.51 4.45 11.76
C LEU A 16 6.95 4.05 11.40
N PHE A 17 7.20 3.60 10.16
CA PHE A 17 8.56 3.39 9.67
C PHE A 17 9.31 4.71 9.52
N ALA A 18 8.71 5.73 8.92
CA ALA A 18 9.34 7.06 8.85
C ALA A 18 9.62 7.63 10.27
N GLY A 19 8.70 7.37 11.20
CA GLY A 19 8.87 7.67 12.62
C GLY A 19 10.06 6.94 13.26
N SER A 20 10.32 5.67 12.91
CA SER A 20 11.47 4.93 13.47
C SER A 20 12.81 5.45 12.97
N TYR A 21 12.90 5.90 11.71
CA TYR A 21 14.11 6.60 11.25
C TYR A 21 14.34 7.92 11.98
N THR A 22 13.27 8.66 12.30
CA THR A 22 13.37 9.92 13.03
C THR A 22 13.78 9.70 14.48
N GLU A 23 13.20 8.68 15.13
CA GLU A 23 13.59 8.24 16.47
C GLU A 23 15.05 7.79 16.51
N ALA A 24 15.52 6.99 15.54
CA ALA A 24 16.91 6.55 15.48
C ALA A 24 17.90 7.71 15.29
N ALA A 25 17.46 8.83 14.73
CA ALA A 25 18.30 10.01 14.47
C ALA A 25 18.30 11.03 15.62
N VAL A 26 17.16 11.23 16.30
CA VAL A 26 16.98 12.31 17.30
C VAL A 26 16.73 11.76 18.72
N GLY A 27 16.42 10.48 18.85
CA GLY A 27 16.03 9.84 20.11
C GLY A 27 14.58 10.13 20.51
N GLY A 28 14.24 9.83 21.76
CA GLY A 28 12.92 10.04 22.36
C GLY A 28 11.93 8.87 22.22
N GLY A 29 12.41 7.72 21.73
CA GLY A 29 11.69 6.44 21.80
C GLY A 29 10.32 6.44 21.12
N THR A 30 9.40 5.66 21.69
CA THR A 30 8.05 5.44 21.14
C THR A 30 7.26 6.74 20.96
N VAL A 31 7.52 7.77 21.78
CA VAL A 31 6.86 9.08 21.68
C VAL A 31 7.26 9.78 20.38
N THR A 32 8.57 9.93 20.11
CA THR A 32 9.05 10.53 18.86
C THR A 32 8.52 9.77 17.65
N ARG A 33 8.61 8.44 17.66
CA ARG A 33 8.10 7.59 16.57
C ARG A 33 6.62 7.84 16.28
N THR A 34 5.79 7.87 17.33
CA THR A 34 4.33 8.01 17.20
C THR A 34 3.93 9.43 16.80
N VAL A 35 4.53 10.45 17.42
CA VAL A 35 4.26 11.85 17.12
C VAL A 35 4.67 12.18 15.68
N THR A 36 5.83 11.72 15.24
CA THR A 36 6.28 11.90 13.86
C THR A 36 5.33 11.21 12.87
N ALA A 37 4.89 9.99 13.16
CA ALA A 37 3.91 9.29 12.32
C ALA A 37 2.59 10.06 12.24
N ALA A 38 2.05 10.51 13.37
CA ALA A 38 0.82 11.30 13.43
C ALA A 38 0.94 12.64 12.67
N ALA A 39 2.06 13.34 12.86
CA ALA A 39 2.35 14.61 12.19
C ALA A 39 2.46 14.42 10.67
N LEU A 40 3.14 13.36 10.22
CA LEU A 40 3.25 13.03 8.80
C LEU A 40 1.88 12.71 8.18
N MET A 41 1.06 11.92 8.86
CA MET A 41 -0.30 11.61 8.43
C MET A 41 -1.19 12.85 8.36
N ALA A 42 -1.07 13.75 9.34
CA ALA A 42 -1.78 15.03 9.35
C ALA A 42 -1.34 15.92 8.18
N ALA A 43 -0.03 16.03 7.95
CA ALA A 43 0.54 16.81 6.84
C ALA A 43 0.08 16.28 5.48
N VAL A 44 0.10 14.96 5.27
CA VAL A 44 -0.39 14.32 4.04
C VAL A 44 -1.89 14.58 3.83
N THR A 45 -2.67 14.50 4.91
CA THR A 45 -4.12 14.76 4.88
C THR A 45 -4.39 16.22 4.51
N ALA A 46 -3.70 17.16 5.13
CA ALA A 46 -3.82 18.60 4.86
C ALA A 46 -3.40 18.93 3.42
N ALA A 47 -2.27 18.39 2.95
CA ALA A 47 -1.79 18.57 1.59
C ALA A 47 -2.83 18.06 0.57
N ASN A 48 -3.37 16.86 0.77
CA ASN A 48 -4.43 16.32 -0.09
C ASN A 48 -5.71 17.16 -0.04
N ALA A 49 -6.11 17.64 1.14
CA ALA A 49 -7.31 18.48 1.31
C ALA A 49 -7.16 19.84 0.59
N ALA A 50 -5.95 20.39 0.57
CA ALA A 50 -5.58 21.58 -0.20
C ALA A 50 -5.40 21.32 -1.70
N GLY A 51 -5.49 20.06 -2.15
CA GLY A 51 -5.27 19.69 -3.55
C GLY A 51 -3.80 19.67 -3.97
N LEU A 52 -2.87 19.76 -3.02
CA LEU A 52 -1.44 19.67 -3.28
C LEU A 52 -1.07 18.24 -3.65
N ARG A 53 -0.60 18.08 -4.89
CA ARG A 53 -0.05 16.82 -5.40
C ARG A 53 1.44 16.96 -5.54
N VAL A 54 2.18 15.98 -5.04
CA VAL A 54 3.61 15.88 -5.32
C VAL A 54 3.80 15.72 -6.83
N THR A 55 4.61 16.59 -7.43
CA THR A 55 4.84 16.54 -8.88
C THR A 55 5.63 15.28 -9.23
N GLY A 56 5.35 14.68 -10.39
CA GLY A 56 6.07 13.47 -10.82
C GLY A 56 7.60 13.68 -10.89
N ARG A 57 8.04 14.89 -11.26
CA ARG A 57 9.48 15.27 -11.26
C ARG A 57 10.08 15.27 -9.86
N LEU A 58 9.37 15.82 -8.88
CA LEU A 58 9.82 15.82 -7.49
C LEU A 58 9.89 14.39 -6.94
N GLN A 59 8.87 13.56 -7.21
CA GLN A 59 8.88 12.15 -6.82
C GLN A 59 10.06 11.39 -7.44
N LEU A 60 10.34 11.63 -8.73
CA LEU A 60 11.47 11.02 -9.43
C LEU A 60 12.81 11.46 -8.84
N ALA A 61 12.97 12.76 -8.56
CA ALA A 61 14.18 13.31 -7.94
C ALA A 61 14.41 12.71 -6.54
N LEU A 62 13.36 12.64 -5.71
CA LEU A 62 13.44 12.03 -4.38
C LEU A 62 13.77 10.54 -4.45
N SER A 63 13.17 9.81 -5.39
CA SER A 63 13.46 8.39 -5.60
C SER A 63 14.89 8.16 -6.08
N GLY A 64 15.38 9.02 -6.97
CA GLY A 64 16.78 8.99 -7.44
C GLY A 64 17.77 9.31 -6.32
N LEU A 65 17.47 10.31 -5.48
CA LEU A 65 18.28 10.62 -4.31
C LEU A 65 18.34 9.43 -3.34
N LEU A 66 17.21 8.79 -3.05
CA LEU A 66 17.18 7.59 -2.22
C LEU A 66 18.02 6.47 -2.83
N LEU A 67 17.89 6.22 -4.14
CA LEU A 67 18.67 5.20 -4.83
C LEU A 67 20.17 5.44 -4.64
N VAL A 68 20.63 6.68 -4.83
CA VAL A 68 22.04 7.06 -4.60
C VAL A 68 22.44 6.85 -3.15
N LEU A 69 21.61 7.27 -2.19
CA LEU A 69 21.89 7.09 -0.76
C LEU A 69 21.99 5.62 -0.36
N LEU A 70 21.09 4.76 -0.87
CA LEU A 70 21.12 3.33 -0.59
C LEU A 70 22.34 2.65 -1.22
N LEU A 71 22.67 3.00 -2.46
CA LEU A 71 23.87 2.47 -3.13
C LEU A 71 25.14 2.91 -2.41
N ALA A 72 25.22 4.17 -1.98
CA ALA A 72 26.33 4.67 -1.18
C ALA A 72 26.41 3.95 0.17
N ALA A 73 25.28 3.74 0.86
CA ALA A 73 25.23 3.01 2.12
C ALA A 73 25.74 1.57 1.96
N VAL A 74 25.30 0.87 0.91
CA VAL A 74 25.78 -0.48 0.57
C VAL A 74 27.28 -0.43 0.30
N ALA A 75 27.74 0.39 -0.63
CA ALA A 75 29.15 0.46 -1.04
C ALA A 75 30.10 0.80 0.11
N LEU A 76 29.72 1.74 0.97
CA LEU A 76 30.55 2.20 2.09
C LEU A 76 30.51 1.26 3.30
N SER A 77 29.48 0.44 3.44
CA SER A 77 29.37 -0.55 4.52
C SER A 77 30.00 -1.91 4.17
N LEU A 78 30.16 -2.23 2.88
CA LEU A 78 30.79 -3.47 2.41
C LEU A 78 32.16 -3.79 3.03
N PRO A 79 33.07 -2.83 3.29
CA PRO A 79 34.34 -3.13 3.94
C PRO A 79 34.20 -3.70 5.36
N GLN A 80 33.04 -3.48 6.01
CA GLN A 80 32.73 -3.99 7.35
C GLN A 80 31.96 -5.32 7.30
N ALA A 81 31.64 -5.81 6.11
CA ALA A 81 30.89 -7.05 5.93
C ALA A 81 31.69 -8.26 6.40
N ARG A 82 31.05 -9.13 7.18
CA ARG A 82 31.60 -10.40 7.63
C ARG A 82 30.79 -11.54 7.03
N THR A 83 31.46 -12.44 6.32
CA THR A 83 30.82 -13.61 5.70
C THR A 83 30.25 -14.58 6.73
N GLU A 84 30.82 -14.59 7.94
CA GLU A 84 30.34 -15.36 9.09
C GLU A 84 28.88 -15.03 9.45
N HIS A 85 28.43 -13.79 9.21
CA HIS A 85 27.04 -13.40 9.48
C HIS A 85 26.02 -14.02 8.50
N LEU A 86 26.48 -14.62 7.39
CA LEU A 86 25.62 -15.33 6.44
C LEU A 86 25.33 -16.77 6.89
N GLU A 87 26.05 -17.25 7.91
CA GLU A 87 25.90 -18.60 8.43
C GLU A 87 25.32 -18.60 9.86
N PRO A 88 24.29 -19.43 10.13
CA PRO A 88 23.54 -20.25 9.18
C PRO A 88 22.60 -19.40 8.30
N PHE A 89 22.43 -19.76 7.03
CA PHE A 89 21.57 -19.04 6.08
C PHE A 89 20.09 -18.96 6.52
N ALA A 90 19.60 -20.04 7.15
CA ALA A 90 18.23 -20.14 7.64
C ALA A 90 18.24 -20.41 9.17
N PRO A 91 18.55 -19.41 10.01
CA PRO A 91 18.71 -19.59 11.45
C PRO A 91 17.41 -20.02 12.14
N HIS A 92 16.27 -19.62 11.57
CA HIS A 92 14.92 -19.99 12.04
C HIS A 92 14.32 -21.17 11.26
N GLY A 93 15.13 -21.86 10.46
CA GLY A 93 14.71 -22.95 9.57
C GLY A 93 14.05 -22.47 8.27
N TRP A 94 14.02 -23.36 7.27
CA TRP A 94 13.48 -23.08 5.94
C TRP A 94 11.99 -22.71 5.94
N ALA A 95 11.22 -23.23 6.90
CA ALA A 95 9.79 -22.93 7.05
C ALA A 95 9.53 -21.46 7.44
N ALA A 96 10.45 -20.79 8.13
CA ALA A 96 10.32 -19.39 8.54
C ALA A 96 10.45 -18.40 7.36
N ILE A 97 11.00 -18.85 6.23
CA ILE A 97 11.18 -18.02 5.02
C ILE A 97 9.82 -17.65 4.42
N GLY A 98 8.83 -18.54 4.46
CA GLY A 98 7.49 -18.28 3.90
C GLY A 98 6.79 -17.07 4.51
N PRO A 99 6.61 -17.01 5.85
CA PRO A 99 6.05 -15.85 6.54
C PRO A 99 6.86 -14.56 6.35
N ALA A 100 8.20 -14.65 6.25
CA ALA A 100 9.05 -13.50 5.96
C ALA A 100 8.84 -12.98 4.53
N ALA A 101 8.73 -13.88 3.55
CA ALA A 101 8.42 -13.52 2.16
C ALA A 101 7.06 -12.82 2.05
N ALA A 102 6.05 -13.24 2.81
CA ALA A 102 4.75 -12.58 2.86
C ALA A 102 4.84 -11.12 3.36
N LEU A 103 5.75 -10.83 4.31
CA LEU A 103 6.02 -9.44 4.71
C LEU A 103 6.72 -8.65 3.59
N LEU A 104 7.66 -9.27 2.88
CA LEU A 104 8.39 -8.62 1.78
C LEU A 104 7.50 -8.27 0.58
N VAL A 105 6.37 -8.96 0.38
CA VAL A 105 5.38 -8.58 -0.65
C VAL A 105 4.90 -7.15 -0.46
N TRP A 106 4.81 -6.67 0.79
CA TRP A 106 4.47 -5.28 1.07
C TRP A 106 5.43 -4.29 0.40
N SER A 107 6.72 -4.60 0.39
CA SER A 107 7.74 -3.75 -0.21
C SER A 107 7.59 -3.63 -1.74
N PHE A 108 6.89 -4.56 -2.37
CA PHE A 108 6.56 -4.52 -3.80
C PHE A 108 5.13 -4.01 -4.08
N ALA A 109 4.32 -3.78 -3.05
CA ALA A 109 3.04 -3.10 -3.20
C ALA A 109 3.29 -1.64 -3.60
N GLY A 110 2.54 -1.10 -4.56
CA GLY A 110 2.89 0.19 -5.17
C GLY A 110 2.64 0.24 -6.66
N TRP A 111 2.91 -0.88 -7.34
CA TRP A 111 2.85 -0.94 -8.79
C TRP A 111 1.42 -0.72 -9.33
N GLU A 112 0.38 -0.99 -8.53
CA GLU A 112 -1.01 -0.76 -8.94
C GLU A 112 -1.31 0.72 -9.14
N ALA A 113 -0.57 1.61 -8.47
CA ALA A 113 -0.72 3.04 -8.67
C ALA A 113 -0.45 3.45 -10.13
N ILE A 114 0.42 2.71 -10.84
CA ILE A 114 0.73 2.93 -12.26
C ILE A 114 -0.52 2.71 -13.13
N THR A 115 -1.41 1.78 -12.74
CA THR A 115 -2.63 1.48 -13.50
C THR A 115 -3.59 2.68 -13.57
N HIS A 116 -3.54 3.58 -12.58
CA HIS A 116 -4.33 4.82 -12.61
C HIS A 116 -3.82 5.83 -13.64
N LEU A 117 -2.54 5.74 -14.02
CA LEU A 117 -1.87 6.60 -14.99
C LEU A 117 -1.74 5.93 -16.35
N ALA A 118 -2.28 4.71 -16.53
CA ALA A 118 -2.17 3.95 -17.78
C ALA A 118 -2.63 4.74 -19.01
N ALA A 119 -3.65 5.61 -18.87
CA ALA A 119 -4.16 6.45 -19.95
C ALA A 119 -3.24 7.62 -20.34
N GLU A 120 -2.24 7.94 -19.52
CA GLU A 120 -1.25 9.00 -19.78
C GLU A 120 -0.03 8.47 -20.56
N PHE A 121 0.10 7.15 -20.73
CA PHE A 121 1.16 6.55 -21.53
C PHE A 121 0.87 6.70 -23.03
N ARG A 122 1.94 6.96 -23.81
CA ARG A 122 1.85 7.10 -25.27
C ARG A 122 1.43 5.80 -25.94
N ASP A 123 2.03 4.67 -25.54
CA ASP A 123 1.60 3.34 -25.94
C ASP A 123 1.49 2.43 -24.71
N PRO A 124 0.31 2.40 -24.05
CA PRO A 124 0.10 1.60 -22.84
C PRO A 124 0.38 0.11 -23.05
N SER A 125 0.19 -0.42 -24.27
CA SER A 125 0.37 -1.84 -24.57
C SER A 125 1.83 -2.28 -24.53
N ARG A 126 2.76 -1.36 -24.83
CA ARG A 126 4.20 -1.63 -24.86
C ARG A 126 4.96 -1.00 -23.70
N ASP A 127 4.57 0.20 -23.30
CA ASP A 127 5.30 0.99 -22.33
C ASP A 127 5.03 0.51 -20.90
N LEU A 128 3.79 0.13 -20.57
CA LEU A 128 3.46 -0.38 -19.22
C LEU A 128 4.22 -1.67 -18.88
N PRO A 129 4.23 -2.73 -19.74
CA PRO A 129 4.97 -3.94 -19.42
C PRO A 129 6.48 -3.70 -19.29
N ARG A 130 7.06 -2.84 -20.14
CA ARG A 130 8.49 -2.51 -20.10
C ARG A 130 8.87 -1.71 -18.85
N ALA A 131 8.08 -0.70 -18.52
CA ALA A 131 8.28 0.10 -17.32
C ALA A 131 8.13 -0.76 -16.05
N ALA A 132 7.12 -1.63 -16.00
CA ALA A 132 6.91 -2.55 -14.89
C ALA A 132 8.07 -3.56 -14.77
N ALA A 133 8.49 -4.20 -15.87
CA ALA A 133 9.61 -5.14 -15.86
C ALA A 133 10.92 -4.47 -15.43
N GLY A 134 11.21 -3.28 -15.96
CA GLY A 134 12.39 -2.48 -15.57
C GLY A 134 12.36 -2.12 -14.09
N ALA A 135 11.22 -1.65 -13.58
CA ALA A 135 11.04 -1.33 -12.16
C ALA A 135 11.27 -2.57 -11.27
N VAL A 136 10.70 -3.72 -11.62
CA VAL A 136 10.87 -4.97 -10.86
C VAL A 136 12.33 -5.40 -10.81
N VAL A 137 13.05 -5.34 -11.94
CA VAL A 137 14.47 -5.72 -11.98
C VAL A 137 15.33 -4.76 -11.17
N ILE A 138 15.16 -3.44 -11.36
CA ILE A 138 15.95 -2.42 -10.67
C ILE A 138 15.71 -2.48 -9.16
N VAL A 139 14.44 -2.50 -8.73
CA VAL A 139 14.07 -2.56 -7.31
C VAL A 139 14.48 -3.90 -6.70
N GLY A 140 14.34 -5.01 -7.43
CA GLY A 140 14.76 -6.33 -6.99
C GLY A 140 16.25 -6.40 -6.71
N VAL A 141 17.09 -5.93 -7.64
CA VAL A 141 18.56 -5.87 -7.44
C VAL A 141 18.90 -4.97 -6.25
N LEU A 142 18.27 -3.80 -6.14
CA LEU A 142 18.48 -2.88 -5.02
C LEU A 142 18.13 -3.51 -3.67
N TYR A 143 16.96 -4.15 -3.57
CA TYR A 143 16.51 -4.81 -2.34
C TYR A 143 17.42 -5.97 -1.94
N LEU A 144 17.87 -6.79 -2.90
CA LEU A 144 18.83 -7.86 -2.63
C LEU A 144 20.18 -7.30 -2.15
N SER A 145 20.65 -6.22 -2.76
CA SER A 145 21.91 -5.56 -2.40
C SER A 145 21.86 -4.98 -1.00
N VAL A 146 20.76 -4.31 -0.66
CA VAL A 146 20.51 -3.76 0.68
C VAL A 146 20.36 -4.87 1.71
N ALA A 147 19.57 -5.91 1.43
CA ALA A 147 19.37 -7.03 2.34
C ALA A 147 20.70 -7.74 2.63
N PHE A 148 21.51 -7.98 1.60
CA PHE A 148 22.85 -8.53 1.75
C PHE A 148 23.72 -7.65 2.65
N ALA A 149 23.79 -6.34 2.38
CA ALA A 149 24.59 -5.43 3.19
C ALA A 149 24.15 -5.38 4.66
N VAL A 150 22.84 -5.33 4.91
CA VAL A 150 22.29 -5.35 6.28
C VAL A 150 22.67 -6.63 7.01
N VAL A 151 22.50 -7.81 6.38
CA VAL A 151 22.84 -9.09 7.02
C VAL A 151 24.34 -9.21 7.22
N ALA A 152 25.15 -8.92 6.19
CA ALA A 152 26.59 -9.10 6.25
C ALA A 152 27.28 -8.12 7.24
N VAL A 153 26.74 -6.92 7.43
CA VAL A 153 27.34 -5.89 8.30
C VAL A 153 26.76 -5.91 9.72
N LEU A 154 25.44 -6.05 9.88
CA LEU A 154 24.78 -6.01 11.20
C LEU A 154 24.58 -7.40 11.81
N GLY A 155 24.58 -8.47 11.02
CA GLY A 155 24.33 -9.84 11.50
C GLY A 155 23.01 -9.95 12.25
N ALA A 156 23.01 -10.73 13.34
CA ALA A 156 21.84 -10.89 14.22
C ALA A 156 21.34 -9.57 14.83
N GLY A 157 22.22 -8.57 14.98
CA GLY A 157 21.85 -7.24 15.48
C GLY A 157 20.88 -6.49 14.57
N ALA A 158 20.78 -6.87 13.30
CA ALA A 158 19.77 -6.31 12.38
C ALA A 158 18.33 -6.56 12.88
N ALA A 159 18.09 -7.67 13.59
CA ALA A 159 16.77 -8.01 14.11
C ALA A 159 16.32 -7.11 15.27
N HIS A 160 17.23 -6.33 15.86
CA HIS A 160 16.94 -5.46 17.02
C HIS A 160 16.98 -3.98 16.63
N ALA A 161 17.30 -3.67 15.37
CA ALA A 161 17.33 -2.32 14.87
C ALA A 161 15.96 -1.93 14.29
N ASP A 162 15.33 -0.89 14.85
CA ASP A 162 14.08 -0.33 14.34
C ASP A 162 14.25 0.41 13.00
N ALA A 163 15.49 0.80 12.66
CA ALA A 163 15.87 1.40 11.39
C ALA A 163 17.23 0.85 10.90
N PRO A 164 17.32 -0.41 10.43
CA PRO A 164 18.57 -1.08 10.09
C PRO A 164 19.38 -0.34 9.01
N LEU A 165 18.70 0.31 8.06
CA LEU A 165 19.34 1.13 7.02
C LEU A 165 19.95 2.41 7.59
N GLY A 166 19.30 3.04 8.57
CA GLY A 166 19.86 4.22 9.24
C GLY A 166 21.13 3.86 9.99
N GLU A 167 21.16 2.69 10.63
CA GLU A 167 22.35 2.15 11.28
C GLU A 167 23.45 1.78 10.27
N LEU A 168 23.10 1.15 9.15
CA LEU A 168 24.03 0.86 8.07
C LEU A 168 24.70 2.14 7.52
N MET A 169 23.90 3.18 7.28
CA MET A 169 24.39 4.49 6.85
C MET A 169 25.29 5.14 7.90
N ALA A 170 24.94 5.05 9.19
CA ALA A 170 25.77 5.57 10.27
C ALA A 170 27.14 4.88 10.33
N ARG A 171 27.18 3.56 10.14
CA ARG A 171 28.42 2.78 10.17
C ARG A 171 29.29 2.97 8.93
N GLY A 172 28.69 3.12 7.75
CA GLY A 172 29.42 3.30 6.50
C GLY A 172 29.90 4.73 6.25
N MET A 173 29.07 5.74 6.57
CA MET A 173 29.36 7.16 6.28
C MET A 173 29.84 7.94 7.51
N GLY A 174 29.56 7.48 8.73
CA GLY A 174 29.76 8.24 9.95
C GLY A 174 28.89 9.50 10.05
N GLY A 175 29.01 10.24 11.16
CA GLY A 175 28.42 11.58 11.32
C GLY A 175 26.88 11.63 11.24
N ASN A 176 26.36 12.69 10.60
CA ASN A 176 24.92 13.00 10.51
C ASN A 176 24.13 12.11 9.52
N ALA A 177 24.68 10.95 9.12
CA ALA A 177 24.06 10.06 8.14
C ALA A 177 22.67 9.54 8.57
N ARG A 178 22.45 9.34 9.88
CA ARG A 178 21.12 9.01 10.44
C ARG A 178 20.09 10.10 10.20
N LEU A 179 20.50 11.37 10.32
CA LEU A 179 19.64 12.52 10.08
C LEU A 179 19.25 12.63 8.61
N LEU A 180 20.20 12.38 7.71
CA LEU A 180 19.96 12.33 6.27
C LEU A 180 19.00 11.19 5.90
N ALA A 181 19.19 10.00 6.49
CA ALA A 181 18.29 8.87 6.31
C ALA A 181 16.86 9.18 6.81
N ALA A 182 16.73 9.84 7.96
CA ALA A 182 15.45 10.27 8.51
C ALA A 182 14.75 11.29 7.60
N ALA A 183 15.47 12.31 7.12
CA ALA A 183 14.93 13.30 6.21
C ALA A 183 14.45 12.67 4.89
N ALA A 184 15.26 11.77 4.31
CA ALA A 184 14.88 11.02 3.11
C ALA A 184 13.64 10.15 3.37
N ALA A 185 13.61 9.38 4.46
CA ALA A 185 12.49 8.53 4.83
C ALA A 185 11.18 9.35 4.98
N LEU A 186 11.23 10.51 5.65
CA LEU A 186 10.08 11.39 5.81
C LEU A 186 9.58 11.94 4.48
N LEU A 187 10.46 12.49 3.65
CA LEU A 187 10.10 13.08 2.36
C LEU A 187 9.51 12.05 1.39
N LEU A 188 10.11 10.86 1.31
CA LEU A 188 9.62 9.80 0.43
C LEU A 188 8.30 9.22 0.93
N THR A 189 8.18 9.01 2.24
CA THR A 189 6.93 8.51 2.83
C THR A 189 5.82 9.53 2.62
N PHE A 190 6.10 10.83 2.76
CA PHE A 190 5.15 11.90 2.44
C PHE A 190 4.67 11.82 0.98
N GLY A 191 5.60 11.71 0.02
CA GLY A 191 5.27 11.62 -1.41
C GLY A 191 4.42 10.40 -1.75
N THR A 192 4.84 9.23 -1.27
CA THR A 192 4.11 7.97 -1.48
C THR A 192 2.72 8.01 -0.84
N MET A 193 2.61 8.45 0.42
CA MET A 193 1.33 8.59 1.10
C MET A 193 0.42 9.63 0.44
N ASN A 194 0.98 10.74 -0.07
CA ASN A 194 0.22 11.75 -0.79
C ASN A 194 -0.47 11.14 -2.02
N ALA A 195 0.26 10.38 -2.83
CA ALA A 195 -0.28 9.68 -3.99
C ALA A 195 -1.34 8.63 -3.61
N TYR A 196 -1.08 7.84 -2.57
CA TYR A 196 -2.00 6.82 -2.09
C TYR A 196 -3.29 7.39 -1.50
N TYR A 197 -3.23 8.47 -0.73
CA TYR A 197 -4.41 9.14 -0.16
C TYR A 197 -5.26 9.74 -1.29
N ALA A 198 -4.64 10.38 -2.27
CA ALA A 198 -5.33 10.88 -3.45
C ALA A 198 -6.03 9.75 -4.23
N GLY A 199 -5.33 8.62 -4.45
CA GLY A 199 -5.88 7.45 -5.13
C GLY A 199 -7.04 6.80 -4.36
N ALA A 200 -6.87 6.59 -3.06
CA ALA A 200 -7.89 6.02 -2.19
C ALA A 200 -9.13 6.93 -2.09
N ALA A 201 -8.94 8.24 -1.96
CA ALA A 201 -10.04 9.20 -1.92
C ALA A 201 -10.88 9.13 -3.19
N LYS A 202 -10.24 9.14 -4.37
CA LYS A 202 -10.92 8.98 -5.67
C LYS A 202 -11.63 7.64 -5.79
N LEU A 203 -10.98 6.54 -5.40
CA LEU A 203 -11.58 5.21 -5.42
C LEU A 203 -12.83 5.14 -4.53
N GLY A 204 -12.75 5.66 -3.30
CA GLY A 204 -13.89 5.68 -2.38
C GLY A 204 -15.06 6.54 -2.89
N ALA A 205 -14.76 7.67 -3.54
CA ALA A 205 -15.79 8.51 -4.16
C ALA A 205 -16.47 7.81 -5.35
N ALA A 206 -15.68 7.16 -6.22
CA ALA A 206 -16.21 6.36 -7.32
C ALA A 206 -17.11 5.21 -6.81
N LEU A 207 -16.62 4.45 -5.83
CA LEU A 207 -17.40 3.39 -5.19
C LEU A 207 -18.69 3.91 -4.53
N GLY A 208 -18.65 5.10 -3.92
CA GLY A 208 -19.81 5.75 -3.33
C GLY A 208 -20.85 6.16 -4.38
N ARG A 209 -20.39 6.72 -5.51
CA ARG A 209 -21.23 7.13 -6.65
C ARG A 209 -21.87 5.92 -7.35
N ASP A 210 -21.11 4.84 -7.50
CA ASP A 210 -21.58 3.58 -8.11
C ASP A 210 -22.50 2.79 -7.15
N GLY A 211 -22.72 3.28 -5.93
CA GLY A 211 -23.56 2.65 -4.91
C GLY A 211 -22.94 1.43 -4.24
N ALA A 212 -21.69 1.11 -4.55
CA ALA A 212 -20.90 0.04 -3.93
C ALA A 212 -20.42 0.41 -2.51
N LEU A 213 -20.32 1.70 -2.16
CA LEU A 213 -20.12 2.20 -0.79
C LEU A 213 -21.29 3.13 -0.39
N PRO A 214 -21.37 3.59 0.87
CA PRO A 214 -22.37 4.59 1.26
C PRO A 214 -22.29 5.83 0.36
N GLY A 215 -23.42 6.22 -0.24
CA GLY A 215 -23.47 7.29 -1.25
C GLY A 215 -22.99 8.67 -0.77
N TRP A 216 -22.86 8.88 0.55
CA TRP A 216 -22.28 10.10 1.09
C TRP A 216 -20.79 10.27 0.78
N LEU A 217 -20.05 9.18 0.52
CA LEU A 217 -18.64 9.24 0.10
C LEU A 217 -18.48 9.79 -1.32
N GLY A 218 -19.48 9.58 -2.19
CA GLY A 218 -19.46 10.05 -3.58
C GLY A 218 -19.83 11.53 -3.75
N ARG A 219 -20.32 12.19 -2.70
CA ARG A 219 -20.71 13.62 -2.76
C ARG A 219 -19.48 14.52 -2.72
N GLY A 220 -19.38 15.46 -3.66
CA GLY A 220 -18.24 16.40 -3.78
C GLY A 220 -16.97 15.76 -4.38
N GLY A 221 -17.12 14.67 -5.13
CA GLY A 221 -16.04 14.04 -5.89
C GLY A 221 -16.28 14.13 -7.40
N SER A 222 -16.62 15.32 -7.90
CA SER A 222 -16.73 15.53 -9.35
C SER A 222 -15.34 15.53 -10.00
N VAL A 223 -15.28 15.42 -11.33
CA VAL A 223 -14.02 15.33 -12.07
C VAL A 223 -13.19 16.60 -11.84
N GLY A 224 -11.99 16.44 -11.28
CA GLY A 224 -11.09 17.55 -10.97
C GLY A 224 -11.14 18.03 -9.51
N GLU A 225 -12.19 17.68 -8.76
CA GLU A 225 -12.32 18.03 -7.35
C GLU A 225 -11.58 17.04 -6.43
N VAL A 226 -11.19 17.53 -5.26
CA VAL A 226 -10.69 16.68 -4.17
C VAL A 226 -11.90 16.04 -3.47
N PRO A 227 -12.05 14.70 -3.43
CA PRO A 227 -13.17 14.05 -2.77
C PRO A 227 -13.03 14.10 -1.23
N ARG A 228 -13.29 15.28 -0.65
CA ARG A 228 -12.98 15.60 0.76
C ARG A 228 -13.60 14.62 1.76
N ARG A 229 -14.81 14.11 1.49
CA ARG A 229 -15.50 13.14 2.37
C ARG A 229 -14.82 11.77 2.38
N SER A 230 -14.44 11.28 1.20
CA SER A 230 -13.70 10.03 1.06
C SER A 230 -12.30 10.16 1.65
N LEU A 231 -11.62 11.30 1.43
CA LEU A 231 -10.34 11.63 2.06
C LEU A 231 -10.45 11.65 3.59
N ALA A 232 -11.48 12.30 4.14
CA ALA A 232 -11.73 12.33 5.58
C ALA A 232 -11.96 10.93 6.15
N ALA A 233 -12.71 10.07 5.44
CA ALA A 233 -12.92 8.68 5.85
C ALA A 233 -11.60 7.87 5.85
N VAL A 234 -10.79 7.97 4.80
CA VAL A 234 -9.47 7.31 4.73
C VAL A 234 -8.56 7.80 5.85
N SER A 235 -8.53 9.12 6.09
CA SER A 235 -7.68 9.73 7.12
C SER A 235 -8.14 9.33 8.52
N ALA A 236 -9.44 9.35 8.79
CA ALA A 236 -10.00 8.92 10.07
C ALA A 236 -9.70 7.45 10.35
N LEU A 237 -9.86 6.58 9.35
CA LEU A 237 -9.48 5.17 9.47
C LEU A 237 -7.98 5.00 9.73
N ALA A 238 -7.13 5.83 9.12
CA ALA A 238 -5.69 5.77 9.30
C ALA A 238 -5.29 6.23 10.71
N PHE A 239 -5.87 7.32 11.22
CA PHE A 239 -5.67 7.77 12.59
C PHE A 239 -6.21 6.75 13.60
N LEU A 240 -7.33 6.08 13.30
CA LEU A 240 -7.84 4.99 14.10
C LEU A 240 -6.89 3.78 14.12
N SER A 241 -6.28 3.41 12.98
CA SER A 241 -5.26 2.36 12.96
C SER A 241 -3.99 2.77 13.73
N LEU A 242 -3.61 4.05 13.72
CA LEU A 242 -2.52 4.53 14.56
C LEU A 242 -2.87 4.42 16.04
N LEU A 243 -4.05 4.92 16.44
CA LEU A 243 -4.53 4.89 17.83
C LEU A 243 -4.65 3.47 18.38
N THR A 244 -5.17 2.53 17.57
CA THR A 244 -5.32 1.14 18.00
C THR A 244 -3.97 0.47 18.21
N VAL A 245 -2.99 0.70 17.34
CA VAL A 245 -1.66 0.12 17.47
C VAL A 245 -0.89 0.72 18.63
N THR A 246 -1.00 2.04 18.86
CA THR A 246 -0.36 2.71 19.99
C THR A 246 -1.00 2.31 21.32
N ALA A 247 -2.33 2.23 21.39
CA ALA A 247 -3.03 1.78 22.61
C ALA A 247 -2.74 0.30 22.93
N ALA A 248 -2.67 -0.55 21.91
CA ALA A 248 -2.35 -1.97 22.08
C ALA A 248 -0.84 -2.24 22.27
N HIS A 249 0.01 -1.21 22.22
CA HIS A 249 1.48 -1.34 22.29
C HIS A 249 2.02 -2.39 21.31
N THR A 250 1.41 -2.46 20.12
CA THR A 250 1.78 -3.42 19.06
C THR A 250 2.72 -2.79 18.05
N ASP A 251 3.50 -3.64 17.37
CA ASP A 251 4.35 -3.21 16.26
C ASP A 251 3.57 -2.85 15.00
N ALA A 252 4.25 -2.26 14.00
CA ALA A 252 3.70 -1.99 12.68
C ALA A 252 3.44 -3.28 11.85
N ARG A 253 4.00 -4.43 12.26
CA ARG A 253 3.91 -5.70 11.53
C ARG A 253 2.48 -6.16 11.23
N PRO A 254 1.51 -6.15 12.18
CA PRO A 254 0.13 -6.52 11.90
C PRO A 254 -0.53 -5.61 10.86
N LEU A 255 -0.22 -4.31 10.87
CA LEU A 255 -0.74 -3.36 9.88
C LEU A 255 -0.26 -3.70 8.46
N VAL A 256 1.04 -4.00 8.34
CA VAL A 256 1.65 -4.46 7.07
C VAL A 256 0.92 -5.71 6.59
N LEU A 257 0.72 -6.71 7.45
CA LEU A 257 0.08 -7.96 7.07
C LEU A 257 -1.40 -7.80 6.70
N LEU A 258 -2.15 -6.92 7.38
CA LEU A 258 -3.54 -6.59 7.03
C LEU A 258 -3.64 -5.94 5.64
N ALA A 259 -2.73 -5.01 5.36
CA ALA A 259 -2.70 -4.30 4.10
C ALA A 259 -2.21 -5.21 2.95
N THR A 260 -1.14 -5.99 3.16
CA THR A 260 -0.68 -7.02 2.22
C THR A 260 -1.76 -8.05 1.93
N GLY A 261 -2.42 -8.63 2.94
CA GLY A 261 -3.48 -9.62 2.73
C GLY A 261 -4.61 -9.08 1.86
N SER A 262 -4.93 -7.78 2.01
CA SER A 262 -5.91 -7.10 1.18
C SER A 262 -5.46 -6.90 -0.26
N PHE A 263 -4.21 -6.48 -0.49
CA PHE A 263 -3.65 -6.34 -1.85
C PHE A 263 -3.50 -7.68 -2.55
N VAL A 264 -2.96 -8.69 -1.88
CA VAL A 264 -2.81 -10.05 -2.41
C VAL A 264 -4.18 -10.65 -2.76
N THR A 265 -5.23 -10.37 -1.98
CA THR A 265 -6.60 -10.80 -2.31
C THR A 265 -7.09 -10.12 -3.58
N VAL A 266 -6.84 -8.82 -3.76
CA VAL A 266 -7.19 -8.10 -4.99
C VAL A 266 -6.44 -8.68 -6.19
N TYR A 267 -5.16 -9.02 -6.04
CA TYR A 267 -4.38 -9.68 -7.08
C TYR A 267 -4.93 -11.05 -7.42
N ALA A 268 -5.29 -11.86 -6.42
CA ALA A 268 -5.84 -13.19 -6.64
C ALA A 268 -7.14 -13.12 -7.47
N ILE A 269 -8.04 -12.20 -7.10
CA ILE A 269 -9.28 -11.95 -7.83
C ILE A 269 -8.98 -11.43 -9.25
N GLY A 270 -8.02 -10.51 -9.39
CA GLY A 270 -7.62 -9.95 -10.69
C GLY A 270 -7.06 -10.99 -11.64
N VAL A 271 -6.14 -11.83 -11.16
CA VAL A 271 -5.52 -12.90 -11.96
C VAL A 271 -6.54 -14.01 -12.27
N ALA A 272 -7.41 -14.37 -11.32
CA ALA A 272 -8.49 -15.32 -11.57
C ALA A 272 -9.48 -14.81 -12.63
N ALA A 273 -9.82 -13.52 -12.59
CA ALA A 273 -10.63 -12.88 -13.63
C ALA A 273 -9.90 -12.88 -14.99
N ALA A 274 -8.60 -12.58 -15.01
CA ALA A 274 -7.79 -12.62 -16.22
C ALA A 274 -7.78 -14.03 -16.84
N LEU A 275 -7.62 -15.10 -16.04
CA LEU A 275 -7.71 -16.48 -16.52
C LEU A 275 -9.07 -16.85 -17.12
N ARG A 276 -10.14 -16.18 -16.69
CA ARG A 276 -11.48 -16.36 -17.25
C ARG A 276 -11.67 -15.60 -18.57
N LEU A 277 -11.00 -14.46 -18.73
CA LEU A 277 -11.09 -13.59 -19.92
C LEU A 277 -10.09 -13.96 -21.03
N LEU A 278 -8.91 -14.48 -20.67
CA LEU A 278 -7.85 -14.80 -21.62
C LEU A 278 -8.17 -16.06 -22.45
N PRO A 279 -7.75 -16.12 -23.74
CA PRO A 279 -7.89 -17.29 -24.59
C PRO A 279 -7.35 -18.57 -23.92
N ARG A 280 -7.97 -19.72 -24.23
CA ARG A 280 -7.68 -21.01 -23.55
C ARG A 280 -6.24 -21.52 -23.75
N ARG A 281 -5.54 -21.06 -24.79
CA ARG A 281 -4.17 -21.48 -25.11
C ARG A 281 -3.29 -20.26 -25.34
N GLY A 282 -2.08 -20.26 -24.78
CA GLY A 282 -1.08 -19.21 -24.97
C GLY A 282 -0.20 -18.99 -23.74
N ALA A 283 1.02 -18.49 -23.97
CA ALA A 283 2.01 -18.22 -22.94
C ALA A 283 1.47 -17.27 -21.83
N ILE A 284 0.60 -16.33 -22.20
CA ILE A 284 -0.01 -15.37 -21.26
C ILE A 284 -0.91 -16.07 -20.24
N ARG A 285 -1.66 -17.10 -20.65
CA ARG A 285 -2.50 -17.88 -19.73
C ARG A 285 -1.66 -18.73 -18.78
N ALA A 286 -0.56 -19.32 -19.28
CA ALA A 286 0.38 -20.06 -18.44
C ALA A 286 1.03 -19.14 -17.39
N ALA A 287 1.47 -17.94 -17.79
CA ALA A 287 1.99 -16.93 -16.87
C ALA A 287 0.94 -16.52 -15.81
N ALA A 288 -0.32 -16.31 -16.22
CA ALA A 288 -1.41 -16.01 -15.28
C ALA A 288 -1.70 -17.18 -14.32
N LEU A 289 -1.55 -18.44 -14.75
CA LEU A 289 -1.71 -19.59 -13.87
C LEU A 289 -0.58 -19.66 -12.84
N VAL A 290 0.68 -19.47 -13.26
CA VAL A 290 1.83 -19.40 -12.35
C VAL A 290 1.65 -18.26 -11.34
N ALA A 291 1.21 -17.09 -11.81
CA ALA A 291 0.90 -15.96 -10.94
C ALA A 291 -0.21 -16.30 -9.94
N LEU A 292 -1.28 -16.99 -10.36
CA LEU A 292 -2.36 -17.38 -9.47
C LEU A 292 -1.87 -18.35 -8.38
N VAL A 293 -1.03 -19.33 -8.74
CA VAL A 293 -0.45 -20.29 -7.78
C VAL A 293 0.45 -19.56 -6.79
N ALA A 294 1.30 -18.65 -7.27
CA ALA A 294 2.18 -17.86 -6.40
C ALA A 294 1.38 -16.98 -5.43
N VAL A 295 0.36 -16.27 -5.93
CA VAL A 295 -0.52 -15.43 -5.11
C VAL A 295 -1.34 -16.28 -4.12
N ALA A 296 -1.83 -17.45 -4.52
CA ALA A 296 -2.51 -18.37 -3.63
C ALA A 296 -1.59 -18.89 -2.51
N GLY A 297 -0.33 -19.22 -2.85
CA GLY A 297 0.70 -19.54 -1.87
C GLY A 297 0.90 -18.42 -0.85
N LEU A 298 1.03 -17.18 -1.32
CA LEU A 298 1.16 -16.00 -0.44
C LEU A 298 -0.07 -15.78 0.46
N LEU A 299 -1.28 -16.02 -0.04
CA LEU A 299 -2.50 -15.94 0.76
C LEU A 299 -2.52 -17.00 1.87
N LEU A 300 -2.11 -18.23 1.56
CA LEU A 300 -2.00 -19.30 2.55
C LEU A 300 -0.96 -18.97 3.62
N MET A 301 0.20 -18.43 3.21
CA MET A 301 1.26 -18.01 4.12
C MET A 301 0.89 -16.79 4.99
N SER A 302 -0.07 -15.97 4.55
CA SER A 302 -0.58 -14.84 5.34
C SER A 302 -1.42 -15.29 6.56
N GLY A 303 -1.85 -16.55 6.59
CA GLY A 303 -2.48 -17.18 7.76
C GLY A 303 -3.71 -16.42 8.27
N ARG A 304 -3.72 -16.10 9.57
CA ARG A 304 -4.86 -15.42 10.25
C ARG A 304 -5.20 -14.05 9.66
N TYR A 305 -4.25 -13.37 9.03
CA TYR A 305 -4.48 -12.04 8.46
C TYR A 305 -5.37 -12.08 7.21
N LEU A 306 -5.62 -13.27 6.65
CA LEU A 306 -6.59 -13.49 5.59
C LEU A 306 -8.05 -13.31 6.05
N LEU A 307 -8.32 -13.45 7.36
CA LEU A 307 -9.67 -13.22 7.90
C LEU A 307 -10.17 -11.80 7.64
N TRP A 308 -9.26 -10.83 7.61
CA TRP A 308 -9.59 -9.44 7.32
C TRP A 308 -10.13 -9.22 5.90
N PRO A 309 -9.38 -9.52 4.81
CA PRO A 309 -9.91 -9.36 3.46
C PRO A 309 -11.12 -10.26 3.18
N LEU A 310 -11.22 -11.44 3.80
CA LEU A 310 -12.42 -12.28 3.72
C LEU A 310 -13.63 -11.61 4.36
N GLY A 311 -13.47 -11.04 5.56
CA GLY A 311 -14.52 -10.28 6.25
C GLY A 311 -14.95 -9.04 5.46
N VAL A 312 -13.99 -8.32 4.88
CA VAL A 312 -14.25 -7.17 4.00
C VAL A 312 -15.02 -7.61 2.74
N ALA A 313 -14.65 -8.73 2.12
CA ALA A 313 -15.35 -9.27 0.96
C ALA A 313 -16.78 -9.71 1.32
N ALA A 314 -16.96 -10.40 2.44
CA ALA A 314 -18.27 -10.81 2.94
C ALA A 314 -19.18 -9.61 3.24
N ALA A 315 -18.64 -8.58 3.91
CA ALA A 315 -19.35 -7.33 4.19
C ALA A 315 -19.75 -6.60 2.90
N ALA A 316 -18.87 -6.56 1.90
CA ALA A 316 -19.16 -5.95 0.60
C ALA A 316 -20.32 -6.68 -0.11
N LEU A 317 -20.28 -8.01 -0.13
CA LEU A 317 -21.34 -8.84 -0.74
C LEU A 317 -22.67 -8.70 0.01
N LEU A 318 -22.64 -8.69 1.34
CA LEU A 318 -23.83 -8.47 2.16
C LEU A 318 -24.45 -7.09 1.89
N TYR A 319 -23.62 -6.04 1.87
CA TYR A 319 -24.07 -4.68 1.57
C TYR A 319 -24.72 -4.58 0.18
N GLN A 320 -24.12 -5.20 -0.85
CA GLN A 320 -24.69 -5.23 -2.19
C GLN A 320 -26.02 -6.01 -2.24
N ARG A 321 -26.13 -7.14 -1.55
CA ARG A 321 -27.40 -7.90 -1.46
C ARG A 321 -28.50 -7.08 -0.78
N LEU A 322 -28.19 -6.41 0.32
CA LEU A 322 -29.15 -5.58 1.06
C LEU A 322 -29.61 -4.36 0.24
N ARG A 323 -28.72 -3.72 -0.53
CA ARG A 323 -29.09 -2.61 -1.42
C ARG A 323 -29.79 -3.06 -2.70
N GLY A 324 -29.40 -4.19 -3.29
CA GLY A 324 -30.10 -4.80 -4.42
C GLY A 324 -31.56 -5.10 -4.10
N ARG A 325 -31.83 -5.63 -2.89
CA ARG A 325 -33.18 -5.83 -2.36
C ARG A 325 -33.97 -4.53 -2.17
N LYS A 326 -33.31 -3.41 -1.80
CA LYS A 326 -33.96 -2.09 -1.68
C LYS A 326 -34.30 -1.46 -3.04
N ARG A 327 -33.52 -1.71 -4.10
CA ARG A 327 -33.84 -1.25 -5.47
C ARG A 327 -34.91 -2.12 -6.16
N ALA A 328 -35.02 -3.40 -5.79
CA ALA A 328 -36.01 -4.32 -6.34
C ALA A 328 -37.40 -4.23 -5.68
N ARG A 329 -37.61 -3.32 -4.70
CA ARG A 329 -38.94 -3.06 -4.15
C ARG A 329 -39.67 -2.17 -5.16
N PRO A 330 -40.77 -2.64 -5.79
CA PRO A 330 -41.53 -1.80 -6.72
C PRO A 330 -41.96 -0.54 -5.99
N ALA A 331 -41.88 0.62 -6.64
CA ALA A 331 -42.56 1.81 -6.16
C ALA A 331 -44.06 1.45 -6.01
N PRO A 332 -44.74 1.87 -4.93
CA PRO A 332 -46.19 1.71 -4.87
C PRO A 332 -46.76 2.41 -6.11
N GLU A 333 -47.52 1.66 -6.92
CA GLU A 333 -48.26 2.17 -8.07
C GLU A 333 -48.92 3.49 -7.65
N ALA A 334 -48.46 4.59 -8.24
CA ALA A 334 -49.21 5.83 -8.20
C ALA A 334 -50.54 5.51 -8.84
N ALA A 335 -51.60 5.48 -8.03
CA ALA A 335 -52.97 5.22 -8.44
C ALA A 335 -53.25 6.02 -9.71
N ALA A 336 -53.56 5.31 -10.80
CA ALA A 336 -54.01 5.91 -12.04
C ALA A 336 -55.25 6.74 -11.73
N THR A 337 -55.15 8.05 -11.86
CA THR A 337 -56.28 8.98 -11.80
C THR A 337 -57.14 8.75 -13.06
N PRO A 338 -58.42 8.33 -12.96
CA PRO A 338 -59.30 8.24 -14.12
C PRO A 338 -59.93 9.61 -14.37
N LEU A 339 -59.45 10.36 -15.37
CA LEU A 339 -60.06 11.61 -15.80
C LEU A 339 -60.12 11.74 -17.34
N GLU A 340 -60.52 10.67 -18.02
CA GLU A 340 -60.73 10.72 -19.48
C GLU A 340 -61.99 9.94 -19.91
N ALA A 341 -63.12 10.25 -19.26
CA ALA A 341 -64.45 9.80 -19.68
C ALA A 341 -65.49 10.89 -19.42
N ALA A 342 -65.34 12.04 -20.09
CA ALA A 342 -66.38 13.08 -20.14
C ALA A 342 -66.25 13.98 -21.38
N GLU A 343 -65.99 13.41 -22.55
CA GLU A 343 -66.23 14.06 -23.85
C GLU A 343 -66.75 13.03 -24.84
N THR A 344 -68.03 12.65 -24.69
CA THR A 344 -68.93 12.15 -25.74
C THR A 344 -70.27 11.84 -25.08
N GLY A 345 -71.18 12.82 -25.13
CA GLY A 345 -72.56 12.74 -24.63
C GLY A 345 -73.26 14.05 -24.90
#